data_AF-A0A2M8PM56-F1
#
_entry.id   AF-A0A2M8PM56-F1
#
_cell.length_a   1.000
_cell.length_b   1.000
_cell.length_c   1.000
_cell.angle_alpha   90.00
_cell.angle_beta   90.00
_cell.angle_gamma   90.00
#
_symmetry.space_group_name_H-M   'P 1'
#
loop_
_entity.id
_entity.type
_entity.pdbx_description
1 polymer ?
#
loop_
_entity_poly.entity_id
_entity_poly.type
_entity_poly.pdbx_seq_one_letter_code
_entity_poly.pdbx_strand_id
1 'polypeptide(L)'
;MNDKIVSIKGIRDGVLITLSPTEEWHILTEALAARIDEKADFFAGAQVTVDFGERPVPKVEMLSLKALLERRNMTLSAVLSESLTTIDAALALDIRTTSSGVPGHEPEESAPIDPEEEGTAGVMLRRTLRSGRT
;
A
#
# COMPACT_ATOMS: atom_id res chain seq x y z
N MET A 1 -28.48 8.50 -7.55
CA MET A 1 -27.79 8.99 -8.77
C MET A 1 -26.37 9.37 -8.37
N ASN A 2 -25.40 8.72 -9.01
CA ASN A 2 -23.95 8.69 -8.75
C ASN A 2 -23.50 8.22 -7.36
N ASP A 3 -23.74 6.94 -7.07
CA ASP A 3 -22.84 6.23 -6.17
C ASP A 3 -21.48 6.13 -6.87
N LYS A 4 -20.47 6.83 -6.36
CA LYS A 4 -19.18 6.95 -7.01
C LYS A 4 -18.31 5.79 -6.52
N ILE A 5 -18.67 4.58 -6.96
CA ILE A 5 -18.05 3.28 -6.64
C ILE A 5 -16.53 3.31 -6.77
N VAL A 6 -16.02 4.02 -7.79
CA VAL A 6 -14.58 4.25 -8.02
C VAL A 6 -14.33 5.74 -8.27
N SER A 7 -13.44 6.32 -7.47
CA SER A 7 -12.94 7.68 -7.67
C SER A 7 -11.50 7.63 -8.19
N ILE A 8 -11.31 8.11 -9.42
CA ILE A 8 -9.99 8.26 -10.03
C ILE A 8 -9.60 9.73 -9.94
N LYS A 9 -8.46 10.01 -9.33
CA LYS A 9 -7.90 11.35 -9.15
C LYS A 9 -6.47 11.37 -9.71
N GLY A 10 -6.23 12.21 -10.71
CA GLY A 10 -4.87 12.48 -11.18
C GLY A 10 -4.08 13.24 -10.11
N ILE A 11 -2.91 12.72 -9.74
CA ILE A 11 -1.96 13.36 -8.83
C ILE A 11 -0.66 13.63 -9.58
N ARG A 12 0.21 14.47 -9.01
CA ARG A 12 1.47 14.86 -9.66
C ARG A 12 2.40 13.66 -9.90
N ASP A 13 2.26 12.60 -9.11
CA ASP A 13 3.05 11.37 -9.18
C ASP A 13 2.36 10.23 -9.98
N GLY A 14 1.15 10.47 -10.51
CA GLY A 14 0.39 9.43 -11.21
C GLY A 14 -1.13 9.48 -10.99
N VAL A 15 -1.73 8.35 -10.67
CA VAL A 15 -3.20 8.19 -10.54
C VAL A 15 -3.53 7.60 -9.18
N LEU A 16 -4.29 8.34 -8.38
CA LEU A 16 -4.89 7.84 -7.15
C LEU A 16 -6.27 7.26 -7.44
N ILE A 17 -6.47 5.99 -7.14
CA ILE A 17 -7.74 5.30 -7.23
C ILE A 17 -8.24 5.06 -5.81
N THR A 18 -9.39 5.62 -5.47
CA THR A 18 -10.07 5.34 -4.19
C THR A 18 -11.25 4.44 -4.46
N LEU A 19 -11.28 3.30 -3.76
CA LEU A 19 -12.33 2.29 -3.86
C LEU A 19 -13.29 2.43 -2.67
N SER A 20 -14.59 2.36 -2.93
CA SER A 20 -15.59 2.37 -1.85
C SER A 20 -15.59 1.04 -1.09
N PRO A 21 -15.67 1.06 0.27
CA PRO A 21 -15.58 -0.15 1.08
C PRO A 21 -16.85 -1.02 1.05
N THR A 22 -17.96 -0.53 0.49
CA THR A 22 -19.28 -1.17 0.54
C THR A 22 -19.57 -2.10 -0.65
N GLU A 23 -18.83 -1.96 -1.76
CA GLU A 23 -19.20 -2.59 -3.04
C GLU A 23 -18.45 -3.90 -3.32
N GLU A 24 -19.01 -4.79 -4.14
CA GLU A 24 -18.31 -6.02 -4.49
C GLU A 24 -17.03 -5.77 -5.30
N TRP A 25 -16.00 -6.60 -5.05
CA TRP A 25 -14.70 -6.49 -5.75
C TRP A 25 -14.86 -6.53 -7.27
N HIS A 26 -15.71 -7.43 -7.78
CA HIS A 26 -15.94 -7.56 -9.22
C HIS A 26 -16.46 -6.26 -9.84
N ILE A 27 -17.45 -5.62 -9.19
CA ILE A 27 -18.05 -4.36 -9.62
C ILE A 27 -17.02 -3.24 -9.59
N LEU A 28 -16.20 -3.16 -8.54
CA LEU A 28 -15.11 -2.19 -8.43
C LEU A 28 -14.11 -2.33 -9.57
N THR A 29 -13.70 -3.57 -9.87
CA THR A 29 -12.70 -3.85 -10.89
C THR A 29 -13.22 -3.55 -12.30
N GLU A 30 -14.48 -3.89 -12.57
CA GLU A 30 -15.14 -3.61 -13.86
C GLU A 30 -15.33 -2.11 -14.06
N ALA A 31 -15.82 -1.40 -13.05
CA ALA A 31 -15.98 0.05 -13.10
C ALA A 31 -14.64 0.77 -13.26
N LEU A 32 -13.59 0.30 -12.59
CA LEU A 32 -12.24 0.80 -12.77
C LEU A 32 -11.73 0.55 -14.19
N ALA A 33 -11.87 -0.67 -14.69
CA ALA A 33 -11.45 -1.04 -16.04
C ALA A 33 -12.15 -0.18 -17.10
N ALA A 34 -13.47 -0.01 -17.01
CA ALA A 34 -14.25 0.82 -17.93
C ALA A 34 -13.77 2.29 -17.94
N ARG A 35 -13.43 2.84 -16.77
CA ARG A 35 -12.91 4.21 -16.63
C ARG A 35 -11.49 4.36 -17.18
N ILE A 36 -10.64 3.34 -17.02
CA ILE A 36 -9.30 3.34 -17.60
C ILE A 36 -9.39 3.23 -19.12
N ASP A 37 -10.21 2.29 -19.62
CA ASP A 37 -10.40 2.06 -21.06
C ASP A 37 -10.94 3.32 -21.78
N GLU A 38 -11.79 4.13 -21.14
CA GLU A 38 -12.27 5.40 -21.71
C GLU A 38 -11.12 6.39 -22.01
N LYS A 39 -10.02 6.34 -21.25
CA LYS A 39 -8.88 7.27 -21.37
C LYS A 39 -7.54 6.54 -21.27
N ALA A 40 -7.43 5.37 -21.91
CA ALA A 40 -6.27 4.49 -21.76
C ALA A 40 -4.95 5.20 -22.15
N ASP A 41 -4.95 5.97 -23.23
CA ASP A 41 -3.80 6.78 -23.68
C ASP A 41 -3.32 7.79 -22.62
N PHE A 42 -4.22 8.34 -21.80
CA PHE A 42 -3.84 9.29 -20.75
C PHE A 42 -3.19 8.59 -19.55
N PHE A 43 -3.55 7.33 -19.31
CA PHE A 43 -3.06 6.54 -18.19
C PHE A 43 -1.92 5.57 -18.57
N ALA A 44 -1.55 5.48 -19.85
CA ALA A 44 -0.47 4.64 -20.32
C ALA A 44 0.87 5.05 -19.66
N GLY A 45 1.50 4.10 -18.96
CA GLY A 45 2.74 4.35 -18.21
C GLY A 45 2.55 5.08 -16.88
N ALA A 46 1.31 5.35 -16.46
CA ALA A 46 1.06 6.01 -15.19
C ALA A 46 1.36 5.09 -14.00
N GLN A 47 1.93 5.69 -12.94
CA GLN A 47 2.04 5.07 -11.63
C GLN A 47 0.67 5.13 -10.94
N VAL A 48 0.21 4.01 -10.45
CA VAL A 48 -1.11 3.86 -9.86
C VAL A 48 -0.95 3.68 -8.36
N THR A 49 -1.67 4.50 -7.61
CA THR A 49 -1.80 4.40 -6.18
C THR A 49 -3.23 3.99 -5.87
N VAL A 50 -3.43 2.88 -5.15
CA VAL A 50 -4.78 2.39 -4.84
C VAL A 50 -5.05 2.50 -3.35
N ASP A 51 -6.16 3.14 -3.01
CA ASP A 51 -6.68 3.25 -1.66
C ASP A 51 -7.83 2.27 -1.45
N PHE A 52 -7.58 1.27 -0.61
CA PHE A 52 -8.53 0.24 -0.18
C PHE A 52 -9.20 0.56 1.17
N GLY A 53 -8.76 1.62 1.88
CA GLY A 53 -9.22 1.94 3.23
C GLY A 53 -9.12 0.77 4.20
N GLU A 54 -10.20 0.48 4.90
CA GLU A 54 -10.31 -0.58 5.92
C GLU A 54 -10.65 -1.97 5.33
N ARG A 55 -10.80 -2.10 4.00
CA ARG A 55 -11.16 -3.38 3.39
C ARG A 55 -9.99 -4.37 3.44
N PRO A 56 -10.18 -5.61 3.95
CA PRO A 56 -9.20 -6.67 3.83
C PRO A 56 -9.19 -7.21 2.39
N VAL A 57 -8.08 -7.01 1.67
CA VAL A 57 -7.87 -7.52 0.32
C VAL A 57 -6.77 -8.58 0.36
N PRO A 58 -7.07 -9.87 0.09
CA PRO A 58 -6.08 -10.93 0.04
C PRO A 58 -5.15 -10.79 -1.18
N LYS A 59 -3.98 -11.42 -1.08
CA LYS A 59 -2.95 -11.44 -2.14
C LYS A 59 -3.48 -11.83 -3.51
N VAL A 60 -4.42 -12.78 -3.59
CA VAL A 60 -4.99 -13.27 -4.86
C VAL A 60 -5.76 -12.17 -5.59
N GLU A 61 -6.55 -11.37 -4.86
CA GLU A 61 -7.30 -10.26 -5.44
C GLU A 61 -6.37 -9.14 -5.87
N MET A 62 -5.37 -8.81 -5.04
CA MET A 62 -4.37 -7.79 -5.37
C MET A 62 -3.52 -8.18 -6.58
N LEU A 63 -3.11 -9.44 -6.70
CA LEU A 63 -2.39 -9.96 -7.86
C LEU A 63 -3.24 -9.84 -9.13
N SER A 64 -4.54 -10.15 -9.03
CA SER A 64 -5.47 -10.00 -10.15
C SER A 64 -5.62 -8.54 -10.59
N LEU A 65 -5.67 -7.60 -9.63
CA LEU A 65 -5.67 -6.16 -9.92
C LEU A 65 -4.38 -5.73 -10.61
N LYS A 66 -3.21 -6.15 -10.09
CA LYS A 66 -1.90 -5.84 -10.67
C LYS A 66 -1.81 -6.32 -12.11
N ALA A 67 -2.21 -7.57 -12.37
CA ALA A 67 -2.22 -8.13 -13.72
C ALA A 67 -3.16 -7.37 -14.67
N LEU A 68 -4.31 -6.89 -14.17
CA LEU A 68 -5.25 -6.10 -14.95
C LEU A 68 -4.66 -4.73 -15.35
N LEU A 69 -3.93 -4.09 -14.44
CA LEU A 69 -3.23 -2.83 -14.66
C LEU A 69 -2.04 -2.99 -15.62
N GLU A 70 -1.22 -4.02 -15.44
CA GLU A 70 -0.06 -4.28 -16.29
C GLU A 70 -0.47 -4.55 -17.75
N ARG A 71 -1.57 -5.27 -17.97
CA ARG A 71 -2.15 -5.46 -19.32
C ARG A 71 -2.54 -4.15 -20.02
N ARG A 72 -2.77 -3.08 -19.25
CA ARG A 72 -3.09 -1.73 -19.74
C ARG A 72 -1.91 -0.78 -19.66
N ASN A 73 -0.70 -1.33 -19.52
CA ASN A 73 0.54 -0.55 -19.43
C ASN A 73 0.61 0.39 -18.22
N MET A 74 -0.13 0.07 -17.15
CA MET A 74 -0.15 0.82 -15.88
C MET A 74 0.64 0.06 -14.82
N THR A 75 1.35 0.78 -13.95
CA THR A 75 2.17 0.17 -12.89
C THR A 75 1.58 0.47 -11.53
N LEU A 76 1.28 -0.56 -10.74
CA LEU A 76 0.85 -0.39 -9.35
C LEU A 76 2.07 -0.01 -8.50
N SER A 77 2.12 1.25 -8.09
CA SER A 77 3.25 1.85 -7.39
C SER A 77 3.08 1.79 -5.87
N ALA A 78 1.88 2.13 -5.40
CA ALA A 78 1.60 2.21 -3.98
C ALA A 78 0.18 1.77 -3.60
N VAL A 79 0.04 1.33 -2.36
CA VAL A 79 -1.22 0.88 -1.77
C VAL A 79 -1.45 1.60 -0.43
N LEU A 80 -2.62 2.22 -0.29
CA LEU A 80 -3.11 2.81 0.95
C LEU A 80 -4.17 1.87 1.53
N SER A 81 -3.92 1.37 2.74
CA SER A 81 -4.91 0.59 3.47
C SER A 81 -4.61 0.63 4.96
N GLU A 82 -5.66 0.48 5.76
CA GLU A 82 -5.58 0.31 7.22
C GLU A 82 -5.72 -1.17 7.63
N SER A 83 -6.04 -2.06 6.68
CA SER A 83 -6.18 -3.49 6.95
C SER A 83 -4.85 -4.23 6.85
N LEU A 84 -4.50 -4.99 7.90
CA LEU A 84 -3.28 -5.80 7.94
C LEU A 84 -3.22 -6.81 6.78
N THR A 85 -4.34 -7.41 6.39
CA THR A 85 -4.40 -8.37 5.26
C THR A 85 -3.95 -7.73 3.94
N THR A 86 -4.36 -6.49 3.70
CA THR A 86 -4.02 -5.75 2.49
C THR A 86 -2.56 -5.31 2.49
N ILE A 87 -2.06 -4.89 3.66
CA ILE A 87 -0.65 -4.52 3.85
C ILE A 87 0.24 -5.74 3.60
N ASP A 88 -0.04 -6.89 4.23
CA ASP A 88 0.68 -8.15 4.03
C ASP A 88 0.68 -8.59 2.55
N ALA A 89 -0.47 -8.50 1.89
CA ALA A 89 -0.60 -8.79 0.47
C ALA A 89 0.29 -7.91 -0.42
N ALA A 90 0.36 -6.60 -0.12
CA ALA A 90 1.16 -5.65 -0.87
C ALA A 90 2.66 -5.85 -0.63
N LEU A 91 3.07 -6.12 0.62
CA LEU A 91 4.45 -6.47 0.96
C LEU A 91 4.89 -7.75 0.26
N ALA A 92 4.03 -8.78 0.24
CA ALA A 92 4.29 -10.03 -0.45
C ALA A 92 4.33 -9.92 -2.00
N LEU A 93 4.02 -8.74 -2.54
CA LEU A 93 4.10 -8.38 -3.95
C LEU A 93 5.14 -7.28 -4.23
N ASP A 94 5.93 -6.89 -3.23
CA ASP A 94 6.95 -5.84 -3.32
C ASP A 94 6.37 -4.46 -3.71
N ILE A 95 5.17 -4.14 -3.21
CA ILE A 95 4.47 -2.89 -3.49
C ILE A 95 4.60 -1.96 -2.29
N ARG A 96 4.84 -0.66 -2.54
CA ARG A 96 4.93 0.35 -1.49
C ARG A 96 3.60 0.48 -0.74
N THR A 97 3.58 0.24 0.56
CA THR A 97 2.39 0.47 1.40
C THR A 97 2.55 1.73 2.23
N THR A 98 1.50 2.54 2.34
CA THR A 98 1.44 3.63 3.32
C THR A 98 0.24 3.43 4.23
N SER A 99 0.49 3.00 5.48
CA SER A 99 -0.51 2.96 6.54
C SER A 99 -0.43 4.26 7.35
N SER A 100 -1.57 4.86 7.68
CA SER A 100 -1.63 6.06 8.54
C SER A 100 -1.35 5.74 10.02
N GLY A 101 -1.18 4.47 10.37
CA GLY A 101 -0.80 4.01 11.71
C GLY A 101 0.35 3.01 11.62
N VAL A 102 1.32 3.18 12.51
CA VAL A 102 2.54 2.39 12.73
C VAL A 102 3.76 2.80 11.86
N PRO A 103 4.76 3.49 12.45
CA PRO A 103 6.07 3.63 11.85
C PRO A 103 6.83 2.31 12.06
N GLY A 104 7.17 1.59 10.98
CA GLY A 104 8.11 0.47 11.10
C GLY A 104 7.84 -0.73 10.21
N HIS A 105 7.46 -0.56 8.96
CA HIS A 105 7.59 -1.65 8.00
C HIS A 105 8.04 -1.12 6.65
N GLU A 106 9.36 -0.91 6.56
CA GLU A 106 10.08 -0.83 5.30
C GLU A 106 10.28 -2.29 4.83
N PRO A 107 9.72 -2.70 3.67
CA PRO A 107 10.12 -3.98 3.10
C PRO A 107 11.55 -3.83 2.57
N GLU A 108 12.51 -4.34 3.33
CA GLU A 108 13.81 -4.69 2.79
C GLU A 108 13.63 -5.85 1.81
N GLU A 109 14.12 -5.64 0.59
CA GLU A 109 14.41 -6.69 -0.38
C GLU A 109 15.19 -7.82 0.32
N SER A 110 14.79 -9.06 0.03
CA SER A 110 15.52 -10.33 0.27
C SER A 110 15.15 -11.10 1.55
N ALA A 111 14.44 -12.22 1.35
CA ALA A 111 14.25 -13.31 2.31
C ALA A 111 15.58 -13.92 2.83
N PRO A 112 15.62 -14.88 3.79
CA PRO A 112 14.66 -15.29 4.84
C PRO A 112 15.30 -15.34 6.27
N ILE A 113 14.51 -15.79 7.26
CA ILE A 113 14.85 -16.39 8.59
C ILE A 113 14.34 -15.56 9.79
N ASP A 114 13.16 -15.93 10.31
CA ASP A 114 12.81 -15.88 11.75
C ASP A 114 13.82 -16.71 12.58
N PRO A 115 13.94 -16.58 13.92
CA PRO A 115 13.40 -15.58 14.85
C PRO A 115 14.54 -14.98 15.71
N GLU A 116 14.39 -13.80 16.34
CA GLU A 116 14.95 -13.51 17.68
C GLU A 116 14.78 -12.05 18.13
N GLU A 117 14.37 -11.93 19.41
CA GLU A 117 14.58 -10.82 20.34
C GLU A 117 13.58 -9.63 20.32
N GLU A 118 12.56 -9.75 21.17
CA GLU A 118 11.87 -8.62 21.80
C GLU A 118 12.90 -7.69 22.45
N GLY A 119 13.26 -6.61 21.73
CA GLY A 119 14.14 -5.56 22.21
C GLY A 119 13.55 -4.84 23.42
N THR A 120 13.93 -5.29 24.61
CA THR A 120 13.65 -4.65 25.90
C THR A 120 14.08 -3.18 25.86
N ALA A 121 13.20 -2.29 26.36
CA ALA A 121 13.43 -0.85 26.41
C ALA A 121 14.71 -0.49 27.19
N GLY A 122 15.75 -0.06 26.48
CA GLY A 122 16.99 0.44 27.07
C GLY A 122 16.75 1.78 27.76
N VAL A 123 16.84 1.82 29.09
CA VAL A 123 16.80 3.06 29.89
C VAL A 123 18.20 3.67 29.93
N MET A 124 18.36 4.85 29.33
CA MET A 124 19.62 5.61 29.36
C MET A 124 19.73 6.42 30.66
N LEU A 125 20.55 5.97 31.62
CA LEU A 125 20.83 6.73 32.84
C LEU A 125 22.17 7.49 32.71
N ARG A 126 22.09 8.80 32.48
CA ARG A 126 23.27 9.68 32.44
C ARG A 126 23.77 9.97 33.87
N ARG A 127 24.75 9.20 34.36
CA ARG A 127 25.45 9.47 35.63
C ARG A 127 26.77 10.19 35.36
N THR A 128 26.90 11.45 35.79
CA THR A 128 28.17 12.19 35.72
C THR A 128 29.11 11.73 36.83
N LEU A 129 30.04 10.85 36.47
CA LEU A 129 31.08 10.37 37.36
C LEU A 129 32.26 11.34 37.30
N ARG A 130 32.29 12.34 38.20
CA ARG A 130 33.49 13.14 38.45
C ARG A 130 34.26 12.49 39.60
N SER A 131 35.21 11.63 39.25
CA SER A 131 36.22 11.13 40.19
C SER A 131 37.19 12.28 40.50
N GLY A 132 37.47 12.49 41.78
CA GLY A 132 38.25 13.63 42.25
C GLY A 132 39.76 13.44 42.19
N ARG A 133 40.43 14.59 42.33
CA ARG A 133 41.62 14.86 43.15
C ARG A 133 42.99 14.35 42.67
N THR A 134 43.86 15.32 42.41
CA THR A 134 45.17 15.44 43.07
C THR A 134 45.30 16.83 43.64
#